data_AF-A0A915EU51-F1
#
_entry.id   AF-A0A915EU51-F1
#
_cell.length_a   1.000
_cell.length_b   1.000
_cell.length_c   1.000
_cell.angle_alpha   90.00
_cell.angle_beta   90.00
_cell.angle_gamma   90.00
#
_symmetry.space_group_name_H-M   'P 1'
#
loop_
_entity.id
_entity.type
_entity.pdbx_description
1 polymer ?
#
loop_
_entity_poly.entity_id
_entity_poly.type
_entity_poly.pdbx_seq_one_letter_code
_entity_poly.pdbx_strand_id
1 'polypeptide(L)'
;MPFLVVAVGVDNMFLMVAAIRRTNRAYSVSRRMGEAMSDAAISMVITALTDAFCFGVGAITTIPAVQIFCSYTCAAIFVTFIYQLTFFAGLLASGRRNERSWIVESSLLDGSRADPDASNHKRNLKESSATHFFKNWYAPVLMQRLFVLLLLFGFVSTSDLPSMVDSYAIPHYRAWRRISGSTEQQFR
;
A
#
# COMPACT_ATOMS: atom_id res chain seq x y z
N MET A 1 -3.17 -7.81 14.73
CA MET A 1 -3.66 -8.50 13.52
C MET A 1 -4.60 -7.66 12.66
N PRO A 2 -5.77 -7.19 13.15
CA PRO A 2 -6.79 -6.65 12.24
C PRO A 2 -6.34 -5.40 11.50
N PHE A 3 -5.60 -4.51 12.17
CA PHE A 3 -5.07 -3.30 11.56
C PHE A 3 -4.14 -3.59 10.37
N LEU A 4 -3.25 -4.58 10.50
CA LEU A 4 -2.28 -4.93 9.45
C LEU A 4 -3.00 -5.45 8.21
N VAL A 5 -3.91 -6.40 8.40
CA VAL A 5 -4.67 -7.02 7.30
C VAL A 5 -5.55 -5.98 6.60
N VAL A 6 -6.16 -5.06 7.34
CA VAL A 6 -6.94 -3.96 6.76
C VAL A 6 -6.05 -3.00 5.96
N ALA A 7 -4.88 -2.63 6.47
CA ALA A 7 -3.97 -1.73 5.78
C ALA A 7 -3.53 -2.28 4.41
N VAL A 8 -3.08 -3.55 4.38
CA VAL A 8 -2.70 -4.23 3.13
C VAL A 8 -3.91 -4.39 2.20
N GLY A 9 -5.06 -4.76 2.74
CA GLY A 9 -6.27 -4.93 1.93
C GLY A 9 -6.76 -3.65 1.28
N VAL A 10 -6.76 -2.53 2.02
CA VAL A 10 -7.17 -1.23 1.50
C VAL A 10 -6.20 -0.71 0.44
N ASP A 11 -4.90 -0.91 0.61
CA ASP A 11 -3.88 -0.56 -0.40
C ASP A 11 -4.14 -1.27 -1.74
N ASN A 12 -4.32 -2.59 -1.70
CA ASN A 12 -4.63 -3.39 -2.89
C ASN A 12 -5.97 -3.01 -3.54
N MET A 13 -6.98 -2.65 -2.75
CA MET A 13 -8.27 -2.18 -3.28
C MET A 13 -8.13 -0.84 -4.02
N PHE A 14 -7.41 0.11 -3.43
CA PHE A 14 -7.15 1.41 -4.07
C PHE A 14 -6.32 1.26 -5.35
N LEU A 15 -5.34 0.36 -5.34
CA LEU A 15 -4.55 0.03 -6.51
C LEU A 15 -5.43 -0.46 -7.66
N MET A 16 -6.31 -1.44 -7.41
CA MET A 16 -7.19 -1.97 -8.46
C MET A 16 -8.21 -0.93 -8.96
N VAL A 17 -8.73 -0.09 -8.07
CA VAL A 17 -9.60 1.06 -8.44
C VAL A 17 -8.81 2.09 -9.26
N ALA A 18 -7.54 2.33 -8.95
CA ALA A 18 -6.70 3.24 -9.73
C ALA A 18 -6.41 2.67 -11.12
N ALA A 19 -6.09 1.38 -11.22
CA ALA A 19 -5.82 0.69 -12.49
C ALA A 19 -7.05 0.76 -13.43
N ILE A 20 -8.25 0.42 -12.95
CA ILE A 20 -9.47 0.48 -13.77
C ILE A 20 -9.81 1.92 -14.20
N ARG A 21 -9.47 2.93 -13.38
CA ARG A 21 -9.66 4.34 -13.72
C ARG A 21 -8.68 4.84 -14.80
N ARG A 22 -7.51 4.23 -14.92
CA ARG A 22 -6.51 4.52 -15.97
C ARG A 22 -6.83 3.83 -17.31
N THR A 23 -7.73 2.84 -17.34
CA THR A 23 -8.14 2.21 -18.61
C THR A 23 -9.06 3.10 -19.45
N ASN A 24 -8.95 2.98 -20.78
CA ASN A 24 -9.75 3.73 -21.75
C ASN A 24 -11.26 3.48 -21.56
N ARG A 25 -12.05 4.55 -21.43
CA ARG A 25 -13.51 4.50 -21.22
C ARG A 25 -14.29 3.96 -22.42
N ALA A 26 -13.74 4.05 -23.63
CA ALA A 26 -14.39 3.60 -24.86
C ALA A 26 -14.48 2.07 -24.97
N TYR A 27 -13.59 1.31 -24.31
CA TYR A 27 -13.59 -0.15 -24.38
C TYR A 27 -14.75 -0.80 -23.62
N SER A 28 -15.16 -2.02 -23.99
CA SER A 28 -16.17 -2.78 -23.22
C SER A 28 -15.71 -3.02 -21.77
N VAL A 29 -16.65 -3.15 -20.82
CA VAL A 29 -16.32 -3.35 -19.39
C VAL A 29 -15.40 -4.55 -19.20
N SER A 30 -15.65 -5.65 -19.93
CA SER A 30 -14.83 -6.86 -19.88
C SER A 30 -13.39 -6.61 -20.35
N ARG A 31 -13.20 -5.87 -21.45
CA ARG A 31 -11.85 -5.55 -21.95
C ARG A 31 -11.10 -4.62 -20.99
N ARG A 32 -11.78 -3.61 -20.45
CA ARG A 32 -11.19 -2.70 -19.45
C ARG A 32 -10.80 -3.43 -18.18
N MET A 33 -11.64 -4.36 -17.71
CA MET A 33 -11.34 -5.13 -16.52
C MET A 33 -10.15 -6.07 -16.75
N GLY A 34 -10.08 -6.73 -17.90
CA GLY A 34 -8.93 -7.59 -18.26
C GLY A 34 -7.61 -6.80 -18.29
N GLU A 35 -7.61 -5.63 -18.93
CA GLU A 35 -6.42 -4.77 -19.00
C GLU A 35 -6.03 -4.23 -17.62
N ALA A 36 -6.99 -3.72 -16.84
CA ALA A 36 -6.74 -3.24 -15.48
C ALA A 36 -6.25 -4.33 -14.53
N MET A 37 -6.85 -5.53 -14.59
CA MET A 37 -6.45 -6.65 -13.76
C MET A 37 -5.07 -7.18 -14.14
N SER A 38 -4.71 -7.18 -15.43
CA SER A 38 -3.37 -7.64 -15.84
C SER A 38 -2.26 -6.80 -15.21
N ASP A 39 -2.48 -5.49 -15.04
CA ASP A 39 -1.53 -4.56 -14.43
C ASP A 39 -1.64 -4.53 -12.89
N ALA A 40 -2.86 -4.51 -12.33
CA ALA A 40 -3.04 -4.47 -10.89
C ALA A 40 -2.70 -5.80 -10.20
N ALA A 41 -3.07 -6.94 -10.81
CA ALA A 41 -2.91 -8.25 -10.18
C ALA A 41 -1.43 -8.62 -10.01
N ILE A 42 -0.55 -8.24 -10.94
CA ILE A 42 0.89 -8.52 -10.79
C ILE A 42 1.49 -7.77 -9.60
N SER A 43 1.09 -6.51 -9.41
CA SER A 43 1.52 -5.72 -8.24
C SER A 43 0.96 -6.30 -6.94
N MET A 44 -0.30 -6.76 -6.91
CA MET A 44 -0.88 -7.42 -5.73
C MET A 44 -0.16 -8.73 -5.38
N VAL A 45 0.22 -9.53 -6.38
CA VAL A 45 1.01 -10.77 -6.18
C VAL A 45 2.37 -10.44 -5.57
N ILE A 46 3.05 -9.41 -6.05
CA ILE A 46 4.34 -8.97 -5.51
C ILE A 46 4.20 -8.56 -4.04
N THR A 47 3.16 -7.80 -3.69
CA THR A 47 2.86 -7.43 -2.30
C THR A 47 2.64 -8.68 -1.44
N ALA A 48 1.78 -9.61 -1.88
CA ALA A 48 1.49 -10.84 -1.14
C ALA A 48 2.72 -11.74 -0.95
N LEU A 49 3.59 -11.83 -1.96
CA LEU A 49 4.86 -12.56 -1.86
C LEU A 49 5.82 -11.89 -0.87
N THR A 50 5.94 -10.56 -0.92
CA THR A 50 6.79 -9.80 -0.01
C THR A 50 6.30 -9.95 1.43
N ASP A 51 5.00 -9.86 1.66
CA ASP A 51 4.37 -10.10 2.96
C ASP A 51 4.65 -11.53 3.45
N ALA A 52 4.48 -12.53 2.58
CA ALA A 52 4.78 -13.92 2.92
C ALA A 52 6.25 -14.13 3.31
N PHE A 53 7.19 -13.48 2.62
CA PHE A 53 8.61 -13.51 2.99
C PHE A 53 8.87 -12.82 4.32
N CYS A 54 8.30 -11.63 4.55
CA CYS A 54 8.42 -10.88 5.80
C CYS A 54 7.88 -11.67 6.99
N PHE A 55 6.71 -12.28 6.88
CA PHE A 55 6.15 -13.14 7.93
C PHE A 55 6.89 -14.47 8.05
N GLY A 56 7.44 -15.00 6.95
CA GLY A 56 8.30 -16.17 6.96
C GLY A 56 9.56 -15.95 7.80
N VAL A 57 10.26 -14.83 7.59
CA VAL A 57 11.41 -14.43 8.43
C VAL A 57 10.97 -14.18 9.88
N GLY A 58 9.81 -13.54 10.09
CA GLY A 58 9.24 -13.32 11.41
C GLY A 58 8.92 -14.63 12.16
N ALA A 59 8.53 -15.69 11.46
CA ALA A 59 8.23 -16.99 12.04
C ALA A 59 9.48 -17.78 12.47
N ILE A 60 10.66 -17.49 11.91
CA ILE A 60 11.93 -18.13 12.29
C ILE A 60 12.46 -17.60 13.63
N THR A 61 11.95 -16.45 14.09
CA THR A 61 12.41 -15.84 15.35
C THR A 61 12.09 -16.72 16.56
N THR A 62 12.93 -16.66 17.60
CA THR A 62 12.82 -17.50 18.80
C THR A 62 11.75 -17.04 19.80
N ILE A 63 11.11 -15.89 19.54
CA ILE A 63 10.08 -15.32 20.41
C ILE A 63 8.71 -15.95 20.06
N PRO A 64 8.13 -16.76 20.97
CA PRO A 64 6.92 -17.54 20.67
C PRO A 64 5.70 -16.68 20.33
N ALA A 65 5.58 -15.49 20.92
CA ALA A 65 4.50 -14.55 20.61
C ALA A 65 4.53 -14.07 19.14
N VAL A 66 5.73 -13.89 18.57
CA VAL A 66 5.90 -13.44 17.19
C VAL A 66 5.60 -14.58 16.21
N GLN A 67 5.97 -15.82 16.55
CA GLN A 67 5.67 -16.99 15.71
C GLN A 67 4.16 -17.16 15.50
N ILE A 68 3.39 -17.07 16.59
CA ILE A 68 1.92 -17.13 16.54
C ILE A 68 1.37 -15.94 15.75
N PHE A 69 1.89 -14.73 15.98
CA PHE A 69 1.49 -13.55 15.22
C PHE A 69 1.68 -13.74 13.70
N CYS A 70 2.87 -14.20 13.29
CA CYS A 70 3.26 -14.35 11.89
C CYS A 70 2.47 -15.45 11.19
N SER A 71 2.20 -16.59 11.84
CA SER A 71 1.44 -17.69 11.23
C SER A 71 -0.02 -17.29 10.96
N TYR A 72 -0.69 -16.66 11.94
CA TYR A 72 -2.06 -16.17 11.77
C TYR A 72 -2.14 -15.04 10.72
N THR A 73 -1.17 -14.13 10.71
CA THR A 73 -1.13 -13.03 9.75
C THR A 73 -0.89 -13.53 8.32
N CYS A 74 0.00 -14.51 8.13
CA CYS A 74 0.24 -15.14 6.84
C CYS A 74 -1.03 -15.78 6.27
N ALA A 75 -1.75 -16.58 7.09
CA ALA A 75 -3.01 -17.17 6.69
C ALA A 75 -4.08 -16.11 6.36
N ALA A 76 -4.20 -15.07 7.18
CA ALA A 76 -5.14 -13.98 6.94
C ALA A 76 -4.85 -13.24 5.64
N ILE A 77 -3.58 -12.89 5.38
CA ILE A 77 -3.17 -12.21 4.14
C ILE A 77 -3.44 -13.08 2.92
N PHE A 78 -3.11 -14.38 2.99
CA PHE A 78 -3.38 -15.32 1.91
C PHE A 78 -4.87 -15.40 1.56
N VAL A 79 -5.74 -15.52 2.57
CA VAL A 79 -7.20 -15.50 2.37
C VAL A 79 -7.63 -14.16 1.78
N THR A 80 -7.18 -13.03 2.33
CA THR A 80 -7.57 -11.72 1.80
C THR A 80 -7.09 -11.48 0.37
N PHE A 81 -5.93 -12.02 -0.02
CA PHE A 81 -5.42 -11.95 -1.38
C PHE A 81 -6.35 -12.65 -2.37
N ILE A 82 -6.83 -13.87 -2.03
CA ILE A 82 -7.81 -14.60 -2.86
C ILE A 82 -9.12 -13.81 -2.97
N TYR A 83 -9.63 -13.28 -1.86
CA TYR A 83 -10.86 -12.48 -1.84
C TYR A 83 -10.73 -11.20 -2.67
N GLN A 84 -9.56 -10.56 -2.68
CA GLN A 84 -9.35 -9.36 -3.47
C GLN A 84 -9.31 -9.67 -4.98
N LEU A 85 -8.63 -10.76 -5.39
CA LEU A 85 -8.55 -11.15 -6.81
C LEU A 85 -9.87 -11.63 -7.39
N THR A 86 -10.70 -12.32 -6.60
CA THR A 86 -11.95 -12.93 -7.09
C THR A 86 -13.15 -12.07 -6.79
N PHE A 87 -13.48 -11.92 -5.50
CA PHE A 87 -14.69 -11.28 -5.03
C PHE A 87 -14.68 -9.77 -5.28
N PHE A 88 -13.61 -9.06 -4.89
CA PHE A 88 -13.54 -7.62 -5.06
C PHE A 88 -13.41 -7.22 -6.54
N ALA A 89 -12.62 -7.94 -7.34
CA ALA A 89 -12.55 -7.73 -8.79
C ALA A 89 -13.92 -7.94 -9.46
N GLY A 90 -14.66 -8.97 -9.08
CA GLY A 90 -16.02 -9.24 -9.55
C GLY A 90 -17.01 -8.13 -9.17
N LEU A 91 -16.96 -7.65 -7.92
CA LEU A 91 -17.76 -6.50 -7.47
C LEU A 91 -17.45 -5.23 -8.24
N LEU A 92 -16.16 -4.95 -8.51
CA LEU A 92 -15.77 -3.83 -9.35
C LEU A 92 -16.31 -3.96 -10.77
N ALA A 93 -16.25 -5.15 -11.36
CA ALA A 93 -16.78 -5.38 -12.72
C ALA A 93 -18.30 -5.17 -12.77
N SER A 94 -19.02 -5.68 -11.78
CA SER A 94 -20.47 -5.52 -11.64
C SER A 94 -20.86 -4.04 -11.42
N GLY A 95 -20.17 -3.35 -10.51
CA GLY A 95 -20.41 -1.93 -10.23
C GLY A 95 -20.21 -1.04 -11.46
N ARG A 96 -19.18 -1.31 -12.27
CA ARG A 96 -18.95 -0.59 -13.54
C ARG A 96 -20.01 -0.88 -14.60
N ARG A 97 -20.57 -2.09 -14.63
CA ARG A 97 -21.68 -2.44 -15.53
C ARG A 97 -22.93 -1.62 -15.19
N ASN A 98 -23.25 -1.49 -13.90
CA ASN A 98 -24.37 -0.68 -13.43
C ASN A 98 -24.13 0.82 -13.65
N GLU A 99 -22.93 1.34 -13.43
CA GLU A 99 -22.63 2.76 -13.74
C GLU A 99 -22.78 3.08 -15.22
N ARG A 100 -22.50 2.14 -16.12
CA ARG A 100 -22.74 2.35 -17.56
C ARG A 100 -24.21 2.48 -17.90
N SER A 101 -25.11 1.73 -17.28
CA SER A 101 -26.54 1.91 -17.58
C SER A 101 -27.01 3.30 -17.18
N TRP A 102 -26.62 3.78 -15.99
CA TRP A 102 -26.98 5.14 -15.53
C TRP A 102 -26.32 6.24 -16.35
N ILE A 103 -25.03 6.11 -16.69
CA ILE A 103 -24.32 7.10 -17.49
C ILE A 103 -24.82 7.10 -18.93
N VAL A 104 -25.13 5.95 -19.54
CA VAL A 104 -25.69 5.91 -20.90
C VAL A 104 -27.07 6.56 -20.92
N GLU A 105 -27.89 6.33 -19.90
CA GLU A 105 -29.20 6.97 -19.77
C GLU A 105 -29.08 8.49 -19.55
N SER A 106 -28.15 8.95 -18.71
CA SER A 106 -27.92 10.39 -18.49
C SER A 106 -27.21 11.08 -19.67
N SER A 107 -26.29 10.40 -20.37
CA SER A 107 -25.60 10.95 -21.55
C SER A 107 -26.42 10.88 -22.84
N LEU A 108 -27.45 10.04 -22.89
CA LEU A 108 -28.52 10.14 -23.89
C LEU A 108 -29.36 11.42 -23.70
N LEU A 109 -29.51 11.88 -22.45
CA LEU A 109 -30.19 13.14 -22.13
C LEU A 109 -29.27 14.37 -22.31
N ASP A 110 -27.97 14.26 -22.01
CA ASP A 110 -27.02 15.38 -21.93
C ASP A 110 -26.09 15.52 -23.16
N GLY A 111 -26.22 14.66 -24.17
CA GLY A 111 -25.47 14.73 -25.44
C GLY A 111 -23.95 14.48 -25.34
N SER A 112 -23.38 14.39 -24.14
CA SER A 112 -21.94 14.21 -23.90
C SER A 112 -21.55 12.74 -23.99
N ARG A 113 -21.36 12.24 -25.22
CA ARG A 113 -20.90 10.86 -25.48
C ARG A 113 -19.38 10.77 -25.32
N ALA A 114 -18.91 9.63 -24.85
CA ALA A 114 -17.50 9.26 -25.03
C ALA A 114 -17.17 9.23 -26.52
N ASP A 115 -15.97 9.70 -26.88
CA ASP A 115 -15.53 9.84 -28.26
C ASP A 115 -15.56 8.47 -28.97
N PRO A 116 -16.18 8.37 -30.18
CA PRO A 116 -16.28 7.11 -30.90
C PRO A 116 -14.91 6.53 -31.30
N ASP A 117 -13.87 7.37 -31.38
CA ASP A 117 -12.52 6.93 -31.75
C ASP A 117 -11.69 6.50 -30.53
N ALA A 118 -11.47 5.19 -30.40
CA ALA A 118 -10.64 4.58 -29.36
C ALA A 118 -9.16 4.97 -29.46
N SER A 119 -8.69 5.50 -30.60
CA SER A 119 -7.31 5.94 -30.81
C SER A 119 -6.98 7.23 -30.04
N ASN A 120 -7.99 8.05 -29.71
CA ASN A 120 -7.85 9.28 -28.95
C ASN A 120 -7.75 9.01 -27.43
N HIS A 121 -6.66 8.34 -27.05
CA HIS A 121 -6.40 7.90 -25.67
C HIS A 121 -6.39 9.08 -24.68
N LYS A 122 -5.86 10.25 -25.09
CA LYS A 122 -5.79 11.45 -24.24
C LYS A 122 -7.17 12.07 -23.91
N ARG A 123 -8.15 12.01 -24.82
CA ARG A 123 -9.50 12.57 -24.59
C ARG A 123 -10.38 11.62 -23.76
N ASN A 124 -10.11 10.32 -23.83
CA ASN A 124 -10.89 9.28 -23.13
C ASN A 124 -10.35 8.89 -21.74
N LEU A 125 -9.15 9.36 -21.38
CA LEU A 125 -8.64 9.31 -20.01
C LEU A 125 -9.26 10.46 -19.20
N LYS A 126 -10.05 10.15 -18.17
CA LYS A 126 -10.47 11.18 -17.19
C LYS A 126 -9.25 11.48 -16.32
N GLU A 127 -8.51 12.52 -16.67
CA GLU A 127 -7.48 13.05 -15.77
C GLU A 127 -8.14 13.38 -14.42
N SER A 128 -7.65 12.75 -13.35
CA SER A 128 -8.10 13.03 -11.99
C SER A 128 -7.40 14.29 -11.52
N SER A 129 -8.07 15.15 -10.76
CA SER A 129 -7.46 16.35 -10.15
C SER A 129 -6.15 16.03 -9.40
N ALA A 130 -6.09 14.88 -8.74
CA ALA A 130 -4.87 14.36 -8.08
C ALA A 130 -3.70 14.11 -9.05
N THR A 131 -3.95 13.62 -10.27
CA THR A 131 -2.89 13.38 -11.27
C THR A 131 -2.32 14.71 -11.77
N HIS A 132 -3.18 15.72 -11.92
CA HIS A 132 -2.76 17.07 -12.30
C HIS A 132 -1.93 17.75 -11.20
N PHE A 133 -2.33 17.60 -9.94
CA PHE A 133 -1.55 18.04 -8.78
C PHE A 133 -0.18 17.36 -8.70
N PHE A 134 -0.14 16.02 -8.81
CA PHE A 134 1.12 15.27 -8.75
C PHE A 134 2.06 15.64 -9.89
N LYS A 135 1.54 15.76 -11.11
CA LYS A 135 2.35 16.03 -12.29
C LYS A 135 2.88 17.48 -12.32
N ASN A 136 2.05 18.45 -11.92
CA ASN A 136 2.40 19.87 -12.10
C ASN A 136 3.05 20.49 -10.86
N TRP A 137 2.76 19.99 -9.66
CA TRP A 137 3.30 20.54 -8.42
C TRP A 137 4.32 19.61 -7.78
N TYR A 138 3.94 18.35 -7.53
CA TYR A 138 4.78 17.44 -6.76
C TYR A 138 6.01 16.94 -7.53
N ALA A 139 5.82 16.48 -8.78
CA ALA A 139 6.90 15.97 -9.61
C ALA A 139 8.04 16.97 -9.85
N PRO A 140 7.80 18.24 -10.24
CA PRO A 140 8.90 19.18 -10.46
C PRO A 140 9.63 19.56 -9.17
N VAL A 141 8.96 19.60 -8.02
CA VAL A 141 9.58 19.85 -6.72
C VAL A 141 10.46 18.66 -6.30
N LEU A 142 9.98 17.43 -6.52
CA LEU A 142 10.71 16.20 -6.16
C LEU A 142 11.91 15.94 -7.10
N MET A 143 11.80 16.27 -8.39
CA MET A 143 12.87 16.03 -9.37
C MET A 143 14.07 16.97 -9.24
N GLN A 144 13.97 18.02 -8.43
CA GLN A 144 15.09 18.93 -8.19
C GLN A 144 16.21 18.19 -7.44
N ARG A 145 17.41 18.20 -8.02
CA ARG A 145 18.60 17.53 -7.46
C ARG A 145 18.90 17.96 -6.02
N LEU A 146 18.61 19.22 -5.66
CA LEU A 146 18.79 19.74 -4.31
C LEU A 146 17.84 19.10 -3.30
N PHE A 147 16.58 18.82 -3.67
CA PHE A 147 15.61 18.18 -2.77
C PHE A 147 15.98 16.72 -2.51
N VAL A 148 16.45 16.01 -3.54
CA VAL A 148 16.95 14.63 -3.40
C VAL A 148 18.21 14.60 -2.52
N LEU A 149 19.14 15.56 -2.69
CA LEU A 149 20.32 15.67 -1.84
C LEU A 149 19.96 16.03 -0.39
N LEU A 150 18.97 16.90 -0.16
CA LEU A 150 18.45 17.21 1.18
C LEU A 150 17.79 16.00 1.84
N LEU A 151 17.01 15.20 1.09
CA LEU A 151 16.42 13.96 1.60
C LEU A 151 17.49 12.92 1.93
N LEU A 152 18.50 12.76 1.08
CA LEU A 152 19.62 11.86 1.34
C LEU A 152 20.46 12.33 2.53
N PHE A 153 20.74 13.63 2.64
CA PHE A 153 21.45 14.21 3.77
C PHE A 153 20.66 14.08 5.06
N GLY A 154 19.34 14.29 5.02
CA GLY A 154 18.44 14.05 6.15
C GLY A 154 18.40 12.59 6.58
N PHE A 155 18.31 11.65 5.63
CA PHE A 155 18.35 10.22 5.90
C PHE A 155 19.69 9.82 6.55
N VAL A 156 20.82 10.28 6.00
CA VAL A 156 22.15 10.05 6.55
C VAL A 156 22.29 10.66 7.96
N SER A 157 21.78 11.88 8.16
CA SER A 157 21.79 12.55 9.46
C SER A 157 20.95 11.81 10.51
N THR A 158 19.86 11.16 10.11
CA THR A 158 19.08 10.30 11.02
C THR A 158 19.75 8.97 11.32
N SER A 159 20.52 8.41 10.38
CA SER A 159 21.34 7.22 10.64
C SER A 159 22.59 7.52 11.48
N ASP A 160 23.10 8.75 11.42
CA ASP A 160 24.19 9.25 12.26
C ASP A 160 23.71 9.82 13.59
N LEU A 161 22.40 9.85 13.85
CA LEU A 161 21.87 10.26 15.14
C LEU A 161 22.20 9.15 16.15
N PRO A 162 23.12 9.38 17.12
CA PRO A 162 23.36 8.40 18.16
C PRO A 162 22.03 8.12 18.87
N SER A 163 21.73 6.85 19.09
CA SER A 163 20.49 6.32 19.68
C SER A 163 20.05 7.11 20.92
N MET A 164 19.28 8.20 20.73
CA MET A 164 18.66 8.96 21.81
C MET A 164 17.57 8.14 22.55
N VAL A 165 17.28 6.93 22.05
CA VAL A 165 16.38 5.95 22.68
C VAL A 165 17.07 5.21 23.85
N ASP A 166 18.40 5.25 23.96
CA ASP A 166 19.11 4.63 25.09
C ASP A 166 19.09 5.49 26.36
N SER A 167 18.73 6.77 26.32
CA SER A 167 18.98 7.66 27.48
C SER A 167 17.96 7.53 28.63
N TYR A 168 16.68 7.23 28.35
CA TYR A 168 15.64 7.36 29.39
C TYR A 168 15.51 6.17 30.36
N ALA A 169 15.88 4.96 29.97
CA ALA A 169 15.74 3.75 30.83
C ALA A 169 17.04 3.33 31.53
N ILE A 170 18.20 3.80 31.04
CA ILE A 170 19.52 3.38 31.52
C ILE A 170 19.86 3.86 32.95
N PRO A 171 19.48 5.07 33.42
CA PRO A 171 19.84 5.52 34.77
C PRO A 171 19.20 4.65 35.87
N HIS A 172 17.92 4.29 35.71
CA HIS A 172 17.19 3.49 36.69
C HIS A 172 17.71 2.05 36.75
N TYR A 173 18.04 1.45 35.59
CA TYR A 173 18.64 0.11 35.54
C TYR A 173 20.06 0.06 36.12
N ARG A 174 20.87 1.10 35.90
CA ARG A 174 22.21 1.22 36.49
C ARG A 174 22.16 1.43 38.02
N ALA A 175 21.17 2.19 38.52
CA ALA A 175 20.95 2.35 39.95
C ALA A 175 20.55 1.03 40.62
N TRP A 176 19.60 0.30 40.04
CA TRP A 176 19.19 -1.01 40.55
C TRP A 176 20.32 -2.05 40.53
N ARG A 177 21.14 -2.08 39.47
CA ARG A 177 22.28 -3.00 39.39
C ARG A 177 23.39 -2.69 40.40
N ARG A 178 23.61 -1.41 40.74
CA ARG A 178 24.55 -1.02 41.82
C ARG A 178 24.03 -1.44 43.20
N ILE A 179 22.73 -1.28 43.45
CA ILE A 179 22.11 -1.67 44.73
C ILE A 179 22.17 -3.19 44.89
N SER A 180 21.78 -3.94 43.85
CA SER A 180 21.80 -5.41 43.86
C SER A 180 23.21 -6.01 43.96
N GLY A 181 24.22 -5.40 43.34
CA GLY A 181 25.61 -5.86 43.43
C GLY A 181 26.25 -5.60 44.80
N SER A 182 25.80 -4.58 45.52
CA SER A 182 26.27 -4.29 46.89
C SER A 182 25.68 -5.26 47.92
N THR A 183 24.52 -5.87 47.65
CA THR A 183 23.89 -6.83 48.57
C THR A 183 24.52 -8.22 48.50
N GLU A 184 25.02 -8.64 47.33
CA GLU A 184 25.69 -9.95 47.16
C GLU A 184 27.07 -10.02 47.82
N GLN A 185 27.79 -8.89 47.97
CA GLN A 185 29.08 -8.86 48.68
C GLN A 185 28.95 -8.85 50.21
N GLN A 186 27.75 -8.60 50.74
CA GLN A 186 27.50 -8.59 52.18
C GLN A 186 27.05 -9.95 52.73
N PHE A 187 26.82 -10.93 51.84
CA PHE A 187 26.32 -12.28 52.18
C PHE A 187 27.30 -13.42 51.81
N ARG A 188 28.55 -13.10 51.48
CA ARG A 188 29.69 -14.02 51.38
C ARG A 188 30.76 -13.65 52.39
#